data_AF-A0ABD3MED1-F1
#
_entry.id   AF-A0ABD3MED1-F1
#
_cell.length_a   1.000
_cell.length_b   1.000
_cell.length_c   1.000
_cell.angle_alpha   90.00
_cell.angle_beta   90.00
_cell.angle_gamma   90.00
#
_symmetry.space_group_name_H-M   'P 1'
#
loop_
_entity.id
_entity.type
_entity.pdbx_description
1 polymer ?
#
loop_
_entity_poly.entity_id
_entity_poly.type
_entity_poly.pdbx_seq_one_letter_code
_entity_poly.pdbx_strand_id
1 'polypeptide(L)'
;MRAVSFISAVVMLASSASASNDPRECEVCMKVMQEVRDTLSKDAQKDKPKIEKALGDYCSNESLPPREKKICYYIDPIKRDVAQPFSLGMPVDRVCKRINKANPEICSVKFPVKTENLEPKDLTKLRVKQLKSILLDRGVECKGCVEKEEFIKKVQETEHLAGADEF
;
A
#
# COMPACT_ATOMS: atom_id res chain seq x y z
N MET A 1 -51.00 41.86 14.20
CA MET A 1 -49.58 42.02 13.86
C MET A 1 -48.80 40.90 14.54
N ARG A 2 -48.39 39.86 13.79
CA ARG A 2 -47.56 38.76 14.30
C ARG A 2 -46.21 38.87 13.61
N ALA A 3 -45.18 39.19 14.38
CA ALA A 3 -43.80 39.26 13.90
C ALA A 3 -43.32 37.86 13.53
N VAL A 4 -42.92 37.66 12.28
CA VAL A 4 -42.27 36.42 11.82
C VAL A 4 -40.81 36.77 11.55
N SER A 5 -39.95 36.51 12.53
CA SER A 5 -38.49 36.52 12.34
C SER A 5 -38.08 35.25 11.61
N PHE A 6 -37.78 35.36 10.32
CA PHE A 6 -37.11 34.31 9.57
C PHE A 6 -35.61 34.35 9.86
N ILE A 7 -35.14 33.44 10.71
CA ILE A 7 -33.72 33.23 10.98
C ILE A 7 -33.12 32.39 9.85
N SER A 8 -32.05 32.94 9.30
CA SER A 8 -31.20 32.43 8.22
C SER A 8 -30.66 31.02 8.50
N ALA A 9 -30.74 30.13 7.50
CA ALA A 9 -30.01 28.88 7.44
C ALA A 9 -29.09 28.90 6.20
N VAL A 10 -27.86 29.37 6.39
CA VAL A 10 -26.78 29.23 5.41
C VAL A 10 -26.32 27.77 5.47
N VAL A 11 -26.75 26.98 4.48
CA VAL A 11 -26.21 25.63 4.25
C VAL A 11 -24.82 25.78 3.63
N MET A 12 -23.78 25.72 4.45
CA MET A 12 -22.42 25.51 3.96
C MET A 12 -22.32 24.07 3.44
N LEU A 13 -22.25 23.91 2.13
CA LEU A 13 -21.75 22.68 1.51
C LEU A 13 -20.27 22.54 1.89
N ALA A 14 -19.98 21.69 2.88
CA ALA A 14 -18.64 21.23 3.14
C ALA A 14 -18.21 20.31 1.97
N SER A 15 -17.48 20.88 1.02
CA SER A 15 -16.71 20.12 0.03
C SER A 15 -15.77 19.19 0.78
N SER A 16 -16.11 17.90 0.80
CA SER A 16 -15.22 16.86 1.31
C SER A 16 -14.03 16.80 0.36
N ALA A 17 -12.93 17.46 0.70
CA ALA A 17 -11.65 17.21 0.07
C ALA A 17 -11.30 15.75 0.37
N SER A 18 -11.62 14.86 -0.57
CA SER A 18 -11.13 13.50 -0.56
C SER A 18 -9.61 13.58 -0.59
N ALA A 19 -8.98 13.40 0.58
CA ALA A 19 -7.57 13.09 0.67
C ALA A 19 -7.34 11.93 -0.29
N SER A 20 -6.68 12.22 -1.42
CA SER A 20 -6.42 11.23 -2.46
C SER A 20 -5.54 10.17 -1.84
N ASN A 21 -6.16 9.08 -1.36
CA ASN A 21 -5.45 7.89 -0.94
C ASN A 21 -4.52 7.52 -2.08
N ASP A 22 -3.23 7.35 -1.78
CA ASP A 22 -2.29 6.86 -2.76
C ASP A 22 -2.86 5.54 -3.31
N PRO A 23 -3.13 5.41 -4.63
CA PRO A 23 -3.75 4.19 -5.17
C PRO A 23 -2.91 2.94 -4.92
N ARG A 24 -1.65 3.13 -4.50
CA ARG A 24 -0.66 2.10 -4.17
C ARG A 24 -0.55 1.82 -2.68
N GLU A 25 -1.43 2.40 -1.87
CA GLU A 25 -1.46 2.15 -0.43
C GLU A 25 -1.76 0.67 -0.15
N CYS A 26 -0.90 0.02 0.64
CA CYS A 26 -1.01 -1.38 1.02
C CYS A 26 -0.98 -2.41 -0.13
N GLU A 27 -0.53 -2.04 -1.34
CA GLU A 27 -0.63 -2.90 -2.53
C GLU A 27 0.02 -4.29 -2.34
N VAL A 28 1.18 -4.37 -1.68
CA VAL A 28 1.87 -5.65 -1.43
C VAL A 28 1.12 -6.48 -0.38
N CYS A 29 0.67 -5.85 0.72
CA CYS A 29 -0.17 -6.54 1.72
C CYS A 29 -1.44 -7.11 1.08
N MET A 30 -2.11 -6.31 0.24
CA MET A 30 -3.35 -6.73 -0.41
C MET A 30 -3.11 -7.90 -1.35
N LYS A 31 -2.01 -7.89 -2.11
CA LYS A 31 -1.62 -9.02 -2.97
C LYS A 31 -1.43 -10.30 -2.16
N VAL A 32 -0.60 -10.27 -1.11
CA VAL A 32 -0.34 -11.41 -0.22
C VAL A 32 -1.65 -11.96 0.37
N MET A 33 -2.50 -11.09 0.92
CA MET A 33 -3.77 -11.50 1.53
C MET A 33 -4.76 -12.07 0.52
N GLN A 34 -4.74 -11.58 -0.72
CA GLN A 34 -5.59 -12.06 -1.79
C GLN A 34 -5.13 -13.43 -2.29
N GLU A 35 -3.83 -13.62 -2.52
CA GLU A 35 -3.28 -14.92 -2.90
C GLU A 35 -3.59 -16.00 -1.85
N VAL A 36 -3.42 -15.67 -0.55
CA VAL A 36 -3.83 -16.57 0.54
C VAL A 36 -5.33 -16.88 0.48
N ARG A 37 -6.18 -15.88 0.19
CA ARG A 37 -7.63 -16.10 0.04
C ARG A 37 -7.94 -17.07 -1.09
N ASP A 38 -7.24 -16.92 -2.20
CA ASP A 38 -7.48 -17.68 -3.42
C ASP A 38 -7.00 -19.13 -3.30
N THR A 39 -6.07 -19.42 -2.39
CA THR A 39 -5.72 -20.81 -2.03
C THR A 39 -6.81 -21.52 -1.21
N LEU A 40 -7.75 -20.78 -0.62
CA LEU A 40 -8.77 -21.32 0.28
C LEU A 40 -10.14 -21.43 -0.43
N SER A 41 -10.82 -22.56 -0.23
CA SER A 41 -12.24 -22.69 -0.61
C SER A 41 -13.13 -21.78 0.24
N LYS A 42 -14.34 -21.47 -0.23
CA LYS A 42 -15.30 -20.60 0.48
C LYS A 42 -15.63 -21.07 1.90
N ASP A 43 -15.61 -22.37 2.15
CA ASP A 43 -15.82 -22.94 3.48
C ASP A 43 -14.56 -22.84 4.34
N ALA A 44 -13.38 -23.06 3.76
CA ALA A 44 -12.11 -22.89 4.45
C ALA A 44 -11.83 -21.41 4.81
N GLN A 45 -12.33 -20.46 4.01
CA GLN A 45 -12.28 -19.03 4.32
C GLN A 45 -13.10 -18.61 5.54
N LYS A 46 -13.91 -19.51 6.13
CA LYS A 46 -14.67 -19.25 7.38
C LYS A 46 -14.03 -19.93 8.61
N ASP A 47 -12.97 -20.71 8.40
CA ASP A 47 -12.36 -21.57 9.39
C ASP A 47 -11.00 -20.99 9.80
N LYS A 48 -10.91 -20.43 11.01
CA LYS A 48 -9.72 -19.70 11.48
C LYS A 48 -8.46 -20.59 11.48
N PRO A 49 -8.48 -21.83 12.02
CA PRO A 49 -7.36 -22.76 11.90
C PRO A 49 -6.86 -22.95 10.46
N LYS A 50 -7.78 -23.06 9.47
CA LYS A 50 -7.38 -23.23 8.07
C LYS A 50 -6.75 -21.97 7.49
N ILE A 51 -7.25 -20.79 7.86
CA ILE A 51 -6.68 -19.50 7.44
C ILE A 51 -5.29 -19.31 8.07
N GLU A 52 -5.12 -19.60 9.36
CA GLU A 52 -3.83 -19.55 10.04
C GLU A 52 -2.81 -20.48 9.36
N LYS A 53 -3.24 -21.69 9.00
CA LYS A 53 -2.42 -22.64 8.26
C LYS A 53 -2.05 -22.11 6.88
N ALA A 54 -3.00 -21.59 6.11
CA ALA A 54 -2.74 -21.05 4.78
C ALA A 54 -1.80 -19.84 4.81
N LEU A 55 -1.94 -18.95 5.80
CA LEU A 55 -1.00 -17.85 6.02
C LEU A 55 0.41 -18.37 6.34
N GLY A 56 0.51 -19.37 7.21
CA GLY A 56 1.79 -20.02 7.54
C GLY A 56 2.43 -20.71 6.34
N ASP A 57 1.66 -21.49 5.59
CA ASP A 57 2.13 -22.21 4.39
C ASP A 57 2.61 -21.22 3.31
N TYR A 58 1.84 -20.15 3.07
CA TYR A 58 2.24 -19.07 2.15
C TYR A 58 3.56 -18.44 2.60
N CYS A 59 3.66 -18.04 3.86
CA CYS A 59 4.83 -17.34 4.38
C CYS A 59 6.07 -18.23 4.59
N SER A 60 5.89 -19.56 4.58
CA SER A 60 7.01 -20.52 4.62
C SER A 60 7.60 -20.79 3.23
N ASN A 61 7.00 -20.25 2.16
CA ASN A 61 7.50 -20.44 0.81
C ASN A 61 8.79 -19.63 0.56
N GLU A 62 9.91 -20.33 0.40
CA GLU A 62 11.22 -19.72 0.16
C GLU A 62 11.32 -18.99 -1.19
N SER A 63 10.45 -19.31 -2.15
CA SER A 63 10.41 -18.66 -3.47
C SER A 63 9.68 -17.32 -3.47
N LEU A 64 9.16 -16.85 -2.33
CA LEU A 64 8.50 -15.54 -2.26
C LEU A 64 9.47 -14.39 -2.62
N PRO A 65 9.01 -13.38 -3.39
CA PRO A 65 9.75 -12.15 -3.61
C PRO A 65 10.11 -11.44 -2.30
N PRO A 66 11.21 -10.65 -2.25
CA PRO A 66 11.68 -9.98 -1.04
C PRO A 66 10.62 -9.13 -0.32
N ARG A 67 9.76 -8.44 -1.09
CA ARG A 67 8.71 -7.57 -0.55
C ARG A 67 7.57 -8.36 0.10
N GLU A 68 7.21 -9.52 -0.46
CA GLU A 68 6.22 -10.44 0.11
C GLU A 68 6.77 -11.14 1.35
N LYS A 69 8.05 -11.55 1.34
CA LYS A 69 8.76 -12.03 2.53
C LYS A 69 8.75 -11.00 3.66
N LYS A 70 8.97 -9.72 3.34
CA LYS A 70 8.88 -8.63 4.32
C LYS A 70 7.47 -8.49 4.92
N ILE A 71 6.42 -8.63 4.12
CA ILE A 71 5.04 -8.68 4.65
C ILE A 71 4.88 -9.89 5.57
N CYS A 72 5.33 -11.07 5.14
CA CYS A 72 5.24 -12.29 5.93
C CYS A 72 5.95 -12.20 7.29
N TYR A 73 7.10 -11.53 7.37
CA TYR A 73 7.79 -11.24 8.63
C TYR A 73 6.89 -10.52 9.64
N TYR A 74 6.04 -9.59 9.18
CA TYR A 74 5.10 -8.86 10.05
C TYR A 74 3.81 -9.63 10.32
N ILE A 75 3.35 -10.46 9.38
CA ILE A 75 2.05 -11.14 9.45
C ILE A 75 2.12 -12.46 10.22
N ASP A 76 3.18 -13.25 10.03
CA ASP A 76 3.25 -14.60 10.61
C ASP A 76 3.10 -14.62 12.15
N PRO A 77 3.70 -13.68 12.92
CA PRO A 77 3.51 -13.63 14.37
C PRO A 77 2.07 -13.32 14.79
N ILE A 78 1.31 -12.61 13.96
CA ILE A 78 -0.06 -12.14 14.25
C ILE A 78 -1.14 -12.86 13.42
N LYS A 79 -0.80 -13.98 12.77
CA LYS A 79 -1.71 -14.68 11.85
C LYS A 79 -3.06 -15.06 12.48
N ARG A 80 -3.11 -15.27 13.80
CA ARG A 80 -4.37 -15.48 14.55
C ARG A 80 -5.29 -14.26 14.52
N ASP A 81 -4.71 -13.08 14.74
CA ASP A 81 -5.43 -11.81 14.73
C ASP A 81 -5.85 -11.41 13.32
N VAL A 82 -5.12 -11.86 12.30
CA VAL A 82 -5.47 -11.71 10.88
C VAL A 82 -6.56 -12.70 10.47
N ALA A 83 -6.50 -13.95 10.93
CA ALA A 83 -7.47 -15.00 10.61
C ALA A 83 -8.87 -14.66 11.11
N GLN A 84 -8.99 -13.99 12.26
CA GLN A 84 -10.28 -13.57 12.81
C GLN A 84 -11.11 -12.70 11.83
N PRO A 85 -10.67 -11.50 11.39
CA PRO A 85 -11.42 -10.70 10.43
C PRO A 85 -11.57 -11.37 9.08
N PHE A 86 -10.61 -12.17 8.67
CA PHE A 86 -10.67 -12.92 7.41
C PHE A 86 -11.80 -13.94 7.42
N SER A 87 -11.97 -14.68 8.53
CA SER A 87 -13.04 -15.66 8.72
C SER A 87 -14.45 -15.06 8.69
N LEU A 88 -14.56 -13.76 8.97
CA LEU A 88 -15.80 -12.99 8.93
C LEU A 88 -16.10 -12.42 7.54
N GLY A 89 -15.30 -12.77 6.53
CA GLY A 89 -15.48 -12.28 5.15
C GLY A 89 -15.03 -10.83 4.95
N MET A 90 -14.17 -10.29 5.82
CA MET A 90 -13.64 -8.94 5.64
C MET A 90 -12.82 -8.85 4.33
N PRO A 91 -13.05 -7.85 3.46
CA PRO A 91 -12.27 -7.70 2.24
C PRO A 91 -10.79 -7.38 2.53
N VAL A 92 -9.89 -7.76 1.61
CA VAL A 92 -8.43 -7.70 1.83
C VAL A 92 -7.92 -6.28 2.10
N ASP A 93 -8.52 -5.27 1.47
CA ASP A 93 -8.16 -3.87 1.67
C ASP A 93 -8.41 -3.43 3.11
N ARG A 94 -9.52 -3.88 3.71
CA ARG A 94 -9.90 -3.56 5.10
C ARG A 94 -9.06 -4.33 6.10
N VAL A 95 -8.70 -5.58 5.78
CA VAL A 95 -7.74 -6.37 6.57
C VAL A 95 -6.40 -5.63 6.62
N CYS A 96 -5.82 -5.29 5.47
CA CYS A 96 -4.54 -4.57 5.41
C CYS A 96 -4.59 -3.21 6.10
N LYS A 97 -5.67 -2.43 5.93
CA LYS A 97 -5.85 -1.15 6.66
C LYS A 97 -5.92 -1.34 8.17
N ARG A 98 -6.53 -2.43 8.66
CA ARG A 98 -6.56 -2.73 10.09
C ARG A 98 -5.17 -3.08 10.60
N ILE A 99 -4.42 -3.93 9.89
CA ILE A 99 -3.09 -4.33 10.33
C ILE A 99 -2.13 -3.13 10.27
N ASN A 100 -2.28 -2.24 9.28
CA ASN A 100 -1.51 -1.01 9.17
C ASN A 100 -1.67 -0.06 10.36
N LYS A 101 -2.85 -0.06 11.01
CA LYS A 101 -3.05 0.75 12.23
C LYS A 101 -2.22 0.24 13.41
N ALA A 102 -1.94 -1.06 13.45
CA ALA A 102 -1.07 -1.67 14.46
C ALA A 102 0.41 -1.56 14.07
N ASN A 103 0.72 -1.70 12.77
CA ASN A 103 2.07 -1.58 12.24
C ASN A 103 2.08 -0.81 10.90
N PRO A 104 2.43 0.49 10.92
CA PRO A 104 2.48 1.34 9.72
C PRO A 104 3.46 0.88 8.65
N GLU A 105 4.43 0.02 8.99
CA GLU A 105 5.40 -0.51 8.03
C GLU A 105 4.77 -1.44 7.00
N ILE A 106 3.60 -2.02 7.28
CA ILE A 106 2.97 -2.97 6.37
C ILE A 106 2.52 -2.31 5.07
N CYS A 107 1.93 -1.11 5.13
CA CYS A 107 1.54 -0.39 3.92
C CYS A 107 2.63 0.56 3.39
N SER A 108 3.76 0.65 4.09
CA SER A 108 4.98 1.29 3.57
C SER A 108 5.68 0.39 2.55
N VAL A 109 5.54 -0.94 2.65
CA VAL A 109 5.99 -1.88 1.63
C VAL A 109 5.10 -1.77 0.39
N LYS A 110 5.67 -1.22 -0.68
CA LYS A 110 5.06 -1.03 -2.01
C LYS A 110 5.84 -1.81 -3.05
N PHE A 111 5.31 -2.07 -4.23
CA PHE A 111 6.09 -2.55 -5.37
C PHE A 111 7.06 -1.46 -5.85
N PRO A 112 8.15 -1.81 -6.55
CA PRO A 112 8.96 -0.78 -7.20
C PRO A 112 8.12 -0.07 -8.26
N VAL A 113 8.31 1.25 -8.40
CA VAL A 113 7.72 1.97 -9.53
C VAL A 113 8.46 1.53 -10.80
N LYS A 114 7.74 0.88 -11.71
CA LYS A 114 8.29 0.58 -13.04
C LYS A 114 8.50 1.89 -13.79
N THR A 115 9.76 2.20 -14.06
CA THR A 115 10.17 3.46 -14.71
C THR A 115 10.55 3.30 -16.17
N GLU A 116 10.71 2.06 -16.65
CA GLU A 116 11.13 1.68 -18.02
C GLU A 116 10.30 2.31 -19.16
N ASN A 117 9.05 2.72 -18.87
CA ASN A 117 8.13 3.31 -19.85
C ASN A 117 7.81 4.78 -19.58
N LEU A 118 8.48 5.42 -18.60
CA LEU A 118 8.19 6.80 -18.24
C LEU A 118 9.08 7.76 -19.01
N GLU A 119 8.47 8.64 -19.82
CA GLU A 119 9.20 9.75 -20.42
C GLU A 119 9.50 10.85 -19.37
N PRO A 120 10.48 11.75 -19.63
CA PRO A 120 10.74 12.91 -18.77
C PRO A 120 9.50 13.71 -18.36
N LYS A 121 8.55 13.84 -19.30
CA LYS A 121 7.29 14.54 -19.10
C LYS A 121 6.38 13.83 -18.08
N ASP A 122 6.48 12.52 -17.92
CA ASP A 122 5.68 11.76 -16.98
C ASP A 122 6.25 11.83 -15.56
N LEU A 123 7.58 11.97 -15.42
CA LEU A 123 8.21 12.22 -14.13
C LEU A 123 7.76 13.55 -13.50
N THR A 124 7.45 14.56 -14.31
CA THR A 124 6.92 15.85 -13.82
C THR A 124 5.54 15.73 -13.17
N LYS A 125 4.75 14.70 -13.53
CA LYS A 125 3.43 14.43 -12.95
C LYS A 125 3.52 13.76 -11.58
N LEU A 126 4.66 13.13 -11.26
CA LEU A 126 4.88 12.47 -9.98
C LEU A 126 5.08 13.49 -8.85
N ARG A 127 4.63 13.16 -7.64
CA ARG A 127 4.92 13.95 -6.43
C ARG A 127 6.36 13.68 -5.96
N VAL A 128 6.96 14.65 -5.26
CA VAL A 128 8.32 14.50 -4.69
C VAL A 128 8.46 13.22 -3.85
N LYS A 129 7.42 12.85 -3.09
CA LYS A 129 7.41 11.59 -2.33
C LYS A 129 7.54 10.34 -3.22
N GLN A 130 6.92 10.34 -4.40
CA GLN A 130 7.03 9.22 -5.35
C GLN A 130 8.40 9.19 -6.01
N LEU A 131 8.95 10.35 -6.37
CA LEU A 131 10.32 10.46 -6.89
C LEU A 131 11.35 9.95 -5.87
N LYS A 132 11.21 10.32 -4.60
CA LYS A 132 12.05 9.80 -3.51
C LYS A 132 11.89 8.27 -3.34
N SER A 133 10.68 7.74 -3.49
CA SER A 133 10.44 6.29 -3.45
C SER A 133 11.18 5.57 -4.58
N ILE A 134 11.14 6.11 -5.81
CA ILE A 134 11.88 5.55 -6.96
C ILE A 134 13.38 5.48 -6.66
N LEU A 135 13.95 6.56 -6.11
CA LEU A 135 15.37 6.61 -5.78
C LEU A 135 15.71 5.61 -4.66
N LEU A 136 14.87 5.53 -3.62
CA LEU A 136 15.03 4.56 -2.54
C LEU A 136 14.97 3.11 -3.04
N ASP A 137 14.02 2.79 -3.93
CA ASP A 137 13.90 1.46 -4.55
C ASP A 137 15.16 1.08 -5.33
N ARG A 138 15.86 2.08 -5.91
CA ARG A 138 17.15 1.92 -6.60
C ARG A 138 18.37 1.99 -5.68
N GLY A 139 18.17 2.12 -4.37
CA GLY A 139 19.26 2.26 -3.39
C GLY A 139 20.02 3.60 -3.48
N VAL A 140 19.44 4.62 -4.12
CA VAL A 140 20.06 5.94 -4.32
C VAL A 140 19.40 6.98 -3.41
N GLU A 141 20.23 7.79 -2.75
CA GLU A 141 19.77 8.96 -2.01
C GLU A 141 20.13 10.25 -2.76
N CYS A 142 19.17 11.18 -2.88
CA CYS A 142 19.38 12.49 -3.49
C CYS A 142 19.90 13.48 -2.43
N LYS A 143 21.22 13.52 -2.22
CA LYS A 143 21.85 14.45 -1.26
C LYS A 143 21.85 15.87 -1.81
N GLY A 144 21.26 16.81 -1.08
CA GLY A 144 21.22 18.24 -1.45
C GLY A 144 20.10 18.65 -2.41
N CYS A 145 19.21 17.73 -2.78
CA CYS A 145 18.08 18.04 -3.66
C CYS A 145 16.99 18.78 -2.88
N VAL A 146 16.74 20.04 -3.25
CA VAL A 146 15.74 20.92 -2.62
C VAL A 146 14.52 21.05 -3.53
N GLU A 147 14.77 21.25 -4.83
CA GLU A 147 13.74 21.48 -5.84
C GLU A 147 13.30 20.17 -6.51
N LYS A 148 12.06 20.15 -7.00
CA LYS A 148 11.46 18.95 -7.62
C LYS A 148 12.24 18.50 -8.85
N GLU A 149 12.74 19.43 -9.63
CA GLU A 149 13.49 19.21 -10.85
C GLU A 149 14.79 18.44 -10.59
N GLU A 150 15.41 18.64 -9.42
CA GLU A 150 16.62 17.92 -9.00
C GLU A 150 16.32 16.44 -8.74
N PHE A 151 15.18 16.14 -8.10
CA PHE A 151 14.72 14.76 -7.93
C PHE A 151 14.41 14.10 -9.27
N ILE A 152 13.79 14.82 -10.21
CA ILE A 152 13.50 14.29 -11.55
C ILE A 152 14.79 13.96 -12.29
N LYS A 153 15.77 14.88 -12.29
CA LYS A 153 17.08 14.64 -12.91
C LYS A 153 17.77 13.42 -12.31
N LYS A 154 17.77 13.29 -10.97
CA LYS A 154 18.38 12.13 -10.29
C LYS A 154 17.69 10.82 -10.68
N VAL A 155 16.36 10.84 -10.82
CA VAL A 155 15.60 9.67 -11.30
C VAL A 155 15.96 9.32 -12.75
N GLN A 156 16.27 10.28 -13.61
CA GLN A 156 16.71 9.97 -14.98
C GLN A 156 18.14 9.40 -15.01
N GLU A 157 19.07 10.00 -14.26
CA GLU A 157 20.46 9.52 -14.18
C GLU A 157 20.57 8.07 -13.69
N THR A 158 19.64 7.66 -12.84
CA THR A 158 19.64 6.34 -12.17
C THR A 158 18.69 5.35 -12.81
N GLU A 159 18.18 5.63 -14.01
CA GLU A 159 17.23 4.76 -14.71
C GLU A 159 17.78 3.34 -14.97
N HIS A 160 19.08 3.23 -15.25
CA HIS A 160 19.79 1.96 -15.42
C HIS A 160 19.78 1.05 -14.16
N LEU A 161 19.37 1.56 -13.00
CA LEU A 161 19.23 0.82 -11.75
C LEU A 161 17.79 0.35 -11.49
N ALA A 162 16.85 0.67 -12.38
CA ALA A 162 15.46 0.22 -12.25
C ALA A 162 15.38 -1.31 -12.28
N GLY A 163 14.62 -1.92 -11.35
CA GLY A 163 14.41 -3.36 -11.28
C GLY A 163 15.52 -4.17 -10.59
N ALA A 164 16.54 -3.51 -10.01
CA ALA A 164 17.61 -4.20 -9.28
C ALA A 164 17.13 -4.97 -8.03
N ASP A 165 15.91 -4.70 -7.56
CA ASP A 165 15.27 -5.33 -6.41
C ASP A 165 14.29 -6.48 -6.77
N GLU A 166 14.13 -6.80 -8.06
CA GLU A 166 13.29 -7.92 -8.53
C GLU A 166 14.03 -9.29 -8.55
N PHE A 167 15.28 -9.36 -8.09
CA PHE A 167 16.09 -10.59 -7.99
C PHE A 167 16.33 -11.03 -6.54
#